data_AF-A0A9P9KDH8-F1
#
_entry.id   AF-A0A9P9KDH8-F1
#
_cell.length_a   1.000
_cell.length_b   1.000
_cell.length_c   1.000
_cell.angle_alpha   90.00
_cell.angle_beta   90.00
_cell.angle_gamma   90.00
#
_symmetry.space_group_name_H-M   'P 1'
#
loop_
_entity.id
_entity.type
_entity.pdbx_description
1 polymer ?
#
loop_
_entity_poly.entity_id
_entity_poly.type
_entity_poly.pdbx_seq_one_letter_code
_entity_poly.pdbx_strand_id
1 'polypeptide(L)'
;PHALRGILSIETGSWISCRTLYEKLCLDRCEICRDFGGYLYLITCKRVCFLCLSENRLYLPVTPRKACREFGLSSDIAKPLPWMRLVPGIYSPTEKKAVKSILVDHKSCLDTAIALHGSLTAMRKYVSDMEARKLQERRAAGQQAGSDRVQPLQVVPIDGRSGNPLQFVAIVRMPRLNKESQQLEWGFHCVGCEKLSRPPLHYRRQFTTASFRQHLEQCGEIRNRKHARADFYT
;
A
#
# COMPACT_ATOMS: atom_id res chain seq x y z
N PRO A 1 -0.26 19.84 -14.73
CA PRO A 1 -0.27 20.79 -13.57
C PRO A 1 -0.65 20.15 -12.21
N HIS A 2 -1.78 19.44 -12.12
CA HIS A 2 -2.28 18.91 -10.84
C HIS A 2 -1.43 17.79 -10.22
N ALA A 3 -0.90 16.87 -11.01
CA ALA A 3 -0.03 15.80 -10.51
C ALA A 3 1.25 16.34 -9.83
N LEU A 4 1.89 17.34 -10.46
CA LEU A 4 3.08 18.00 -9.88
C LEU A 4 2.74 18.74 -8.59
N ARG A 5 1.62 19.47 -8.56
CA ARG A 5 1.13 20.10 -7.31
C ARG A 5 0.88 19.06 -6.23
N GLY A 6 0.33 17.91 -6.58
CA GLY A 6 0.15 16.77 -5.68
C GLY A 6 1.47 16.30 -5.09
N ILE A 7 2.46 15.97 -5.94
CA ILE A 7 3.80 15.53 -5.54
C ILE A 7 4.48 16.53 -4.61
N LEU A 8 4.41 17.83 -4.93
CA LEU A 8 4.96 18.87 -4.07
C LEU A 8 4.21 18.98 -2.73
N SER A 9 2.87 18.83 -2.75
CA SER A 9 2.05 18.93 -1.53
C SER A 9 2.32 17.81 -0.53
N ILE A 10 2.62 16.62 -1.04
CA ILE A 10 2.98 15.44 -0.23
C ILE A 10 4.49 15.27 -0.06
N GLU A 11 5.30 16.20 -0.58
CA GLU A 11 6.76 16.25 -0.41
C GLU A 11 7.50 14.99 -0.94
N THR A 12 6.95 14.31 -1.96
CA THR A 12 7.58 13.12 -2.57
C THR A 12 8.47 13.44 -3.77
N GLY A 13 8.66 14.72 -4.09
CA GLY A 13 9.47 15.17 -5.24
C GLY A 13 10.93 14.73 -5.20
N SER A 14 11.49 14.49 -4.01
CA SER A 14 12.85 13.96 -3.84
C SER A 14 12.98 12.49 -4.27
N TRP A 15 11.87 11.77 -4.38
CA TRP A 15 11.83 10.32 -4.67
C TRP A 15 11.23 10.00 -6.04
N ILE A 16 10.53 10.97 -6.65
CA ILE A 16 9.74 10.77 -7.87
C ILE A 16 10.11 11.81 -8.92
N SER A 17 10.67 11.33 -10.03
CA SER A 17 10.91 12.17 -11.21
C SER A 17 9.70 12.18 -12.15
N CYS A 18 9.54 13.25 -12.94
CA CYS A 18 8.53 13.32 -14.01
C CYS A 18 8.69 12.17 -15.02
N ARG A 19 9.93 11.76 -15.30
CA ARG A 19 10.23 10.63 -16.19
C ARG A 19 9.67 9.33 -15.61
N THR A 20 9.97 9.03 -14.35
CA THR A 20 9.47 7.83 -13.66
C THR A 20 7.95 7.83 -13.64
N LEU A 21 7.31 8.96 -13.33
CA LEU A 21 5.86 9.06 -13.35
C LEU A 21 5.28 8.77 -14.74
N TYR A 22 5.86 9.36 -15.79
CA TYR A 22 5.43 9.13 -17.17
C TYR A 22 5.59 7.68 -17.60
N GLU A 23 6.71 7.05 -17.26
CA GLU A 23 6.94 5.63 -17.52
C GLU A 23 5.87 4.76 -16.84
N LYS A 24 5.57 5.00 -15.56
CA LYS A 24 4.54 4.26 -14.83
C LYS A 24 3.15 4.51 -15.40
N LEU A 25 2.87 5.72 -15.88
CA LEU A 25 1.63 6.07 -16.58
C LEU A 25 1.46 5.25 -17.86
N CYS A 26 2.54 4.94 -18.57
CA CYS A 26 2.48 4.17 -19.82
C CYS A 26 2.39 2.65 -19.62
N LEU A 27 2.82 2.14 -18.46
CA LEU A 27 2.64 0.72 -18.10
C LEU A 27 1.20 0.45 -17.69
N ASP A 28 0.69 -0.75 -17.88
CA ASP A 28 -0.65 -1.18 -17.41
C ASP A 28 -0.57 -2.17 -16.24
N ARG A 29 0.57 -2.85 -16.07
CA ARG A 29 0.69 -3.98 -15.13
C ARG A 29 1.09 -3.55 -13.72
N CYS A 30 0.55 -4.28 -12.75
CA CYS A 30 0.98 -4.34 -11.37
C CYS A 30 2.41 -4.88 -11.29
N GLU A 31 3.26 -4.23 -10.50
CA GLU A 31 4.67 -4.61 -10.34
C GLU A 31 4.87 -5.89 -9.53
N ILE A 32 3.81 -6.43 -8.91
CA ILE A 32 3.85 -7.67 -8.14
C ILE A 32 3.27 -8.83 -8.93
N CYS A 33 1.96 -8.79 -9.21
CA CYS A 33 1.23 -9.92 -9.79
C CYS A 33 0.99 -9.82 -11.30
N ARG A 34 1.43 -8.72 -11.95
CA ARG A 34 1.26 -8.46 -13.39
C ARG A 34 -0.18 -8.30 -13.92
N ASP A 35 -1.20 -8.41 -13.07
CA ASP A 35 -2.57 -7.95 -13.38
C ASP A 35 -2.61 -6.44 -13.64
N PHE A 36 -3.75 -5.90 -14.07
CA PHE A 36 -3.88 -4.45 -14.24
C PHE A 36 -3.61 -3.69 -12.95
N GLY A 37 -2.59 -2.83 -12.96
CA GLY A 37 -2.21 -1.98 -11.86
C GLY A 37 -2.95 -0.66 -11.89
N GLY A 38 -4.21 -0.64 -11.44
CA GLY A 38 -5.05 0.57 -11.46
C GLY A 38 -4.69 1.65 -10.44
N TYR A 39 -3.63 1.45 -9.65
CA TYR A 39 -3.22 2.36 -8.58
C TYR A 39 -1.72 2.67 -8.65
N LEU A 40 -1.37 3.87 -8.21
CA LEU A 40 0.00 4.29 -7.98
C LEU A 40 0.22 4.48 -6.47
N TYR A 41 1.21 3.79 -5.93
CA TYR A 41 1.72 4.02 -4.60
C TYR A 41 2.66 5.23 -4.59
N LEU A 42 2.28 6.24 -3.83
CA LEU A 42 2.79 7.61 -3.94
C LEU A 42 4.18 7.82 -3.34
N ILE A 43 4.67 6.94 -2.46
CA ILE A 43 5.97 7.13 -1.81
C ILE A 43 7.12 6.72 -2.74
N THR A 44 6.97 5.58 -3.42
CA THR A 44 8.02 5.01 -4.28
C THR A 44 7.62 4.92 -5.76
N CYS A 45 6.52 5.58 -6.15
CA CYS A 45 6.01 5.63 -7.52
C CYS A 45 5.78 4.23 -8.14
N LYS A 46 5.23 3.30 -7.37
CA LYS A 46 5.01 1.92 -7.82
C LYS A 46 3.58 1.70 -8.31
N ARG A 47 3.43 1.09 -9.47
CA ARG A 47 2.13 0.72 -10.06
C ARG A 47 1.68 -0.62 -9.49
N VAL A 48 0.50 -0.66 -8.87
CA VAL A 48 -0.03 -1.84 -8.18
C VAL A 48 -1.52 -2.03 -8.44
N CYS A 49 -2.00 -3.27 -8.39
CA CYS A 49 -3.43 -3.57 -8.41
C CYS A 49 -4.02 -3.40 -7.00
N PHE A 50 -5.35 -3.36 -6.90
CA PHE A 50 -6.04 -3.24 -5.62
C PHE A 50 -5.65 -4.36 -4.64
N LEU A 51 -5.63 -5.61 -5.09
CA LEU A 51 -5.37 -6.78 -4.24
C LEU A 51 -3.98 -6.73 -3.60
N CYS A 52 -2.96 -6.53 -4.43
CA CYS A 52 -1.59 -6.39 -3.96
C CYS A 52 -1.44 -5.23 -2.99
N LEU A 53 -2.08 -4.09 -3.27
CA LEU A 53 -2.08 -2.97 -2.36
C LEU A 53 -2.75 -3.33 -1.02
N SER A 54 -3.93 -3.97 -1.05
CA SER A 54 -4.75 -4.24 0.13
C SER A 54 -4.19 -5.35 1.02
N GLU A 55 -3.48 -6.32 0.44
CA GLU A 55 -3.01 -7.53 1.14
C GLU A 55 -1.53 -7.47 1.53
N ASN A 56 -0.71 -6.67 0.82
CA ASN A 56 0.72 -6.64 1.06
C ASN A 56 1.13 -5.52 2.02
N ARG A 57 1.68 -5.90 3.18
CA ARG A 57 2.16 -4.97 4.22
C ARG A 57 3.20 -3.96 3.72
N LEU A 58 3.92 -4.30 2.65
CA LEU A 58 4.94 -3.41 2.07
C LEU A 58 4.35 -2.11 1.51
N TYR A 59 3.04 -2.06 1.26
CA TYR A 59 2.34 -0.84 0.82
C TYR A 59 1.51 -0.19 1.94
N LEU A 60 1.74 -0.61 3.20
CA LEU A 60 1.20 0.05 4.37
C LEU A 60 2.30 0.92 5.01
N PRO A 61 2.40 2.20 4.66
CA PRO A 61 3.44 3.06 5.20
C PRO A 61 3.27 3.26 6.72
N VAL A 62 4.36 3.64 7.37
CA VAL A 62 4.45 3.71 8.83
C VAL A 62 4.85 5.11 9.30
N THR A 63 4.44 5.51 10.50
CA THR A 63 4.95 6.75 11.11
C THR A 63 6.39 6.55 11.59
N PRO A 64 7.22 7.60 11.73
CA PRO A 64 8.58 7.48 12.26
C PRO A 64 8.64 6.77 13.63
N ARG A 65 7.67 7.07 14.52
CA ARG A 65 7.55 6.39 15.82
C ARG A 65 7.31 4.88 15.66
N LYS A 66 6.47 4.50 14.70
CA LYS A 66 6.22 3.09 14.38
C LYS A 66 7.44 2.45 13.71
N ALA A 67 8.16 3.18 12.88
CA ALA A 67 9.40 2.68 12.28
C ALA A 67 10.45 2.34 13.35
N CYS A 68 10.60 3.20 14.35
CA CYS A 68 11.45 2.94 15.51
C CYS A 68 11.01 1.72 16.31
N ARG A 69 9.70 1.59 16.58
CA ARG A 69 9.17 0.48 17.37
C ARG A 69 9.24 -0.86 16.63
N GLU A 70 8.91 -0.90 15.33
CA GLU A 70 8.77 -2.16 14.58
C GLU A 70 10.06 -2.62 13.90
N PHE A 71 10.95 -1.67 13.56
CA PHE A 71 12.17 -1.97 12.82
C PHE A 71 13.45 -1.56 13.57
N GLY A 72 13.34 -1.01 14.78
CA GLY A 72 14.51 -0.59 15.57
C GLY A 72 15.25 0.63 15.00
N LEU A 73 14.64 1.35 14.05
CA LEU A 73 15.30 2.48 13.38
C LEU A 73 15.24 3.76 14.22
N SER A 74 16.38 4.41 14.43
CA SER A 74 16.41 5.75 14.99
C SER A 74 15.83 6.78 14.01
N SER A 75 15.51 7.97 14.50
CA SER A 75 15.02 9.06 13.64
C SER A 75 16.03 9.43 12.55
N ASP A 76 17.33 9.42 12.87
CA ASP A 76 18.39 9.79 11.94
C ASP A 76 18.54 8.77 10.80
N ILE A 77 18.33 7.50 11.09
CA ILE A 77 18.37 6.42 10.09
C ILE A 77 17.09 6.42 9.24
N ALA A 78 15.93 6.76 9.82
CA ALA A 78 14.66 6.79 9.10
C ALA A 78 14.48 8.04 8.22
N LYS A 79 15.10 9.18 8.58
CA LYS A 79 15.00 10.47 7.88
C LYS A 79 15.37 10.42 6.38
N PRO A 80 16.44 9.73 5.93
CA PRO A 80 16.79 9.65 4.52
C PRO A 80 15.98 8.62 3.73
N LEU A 81 15.08 7.87 4.36
CA LEU A 81 14.25 6.88 3.65
C LEU A 81 13.13 7.56 2.87
N PRO A 82 12.60 6.94 1.80
CA PRO A 82 11.42 7.44 1.11
C PRO A 82 10.26 7.70 2.09
N TRP A 83 9.76 8.93 2.08
CA TRP A 83 8.67 9.36 2.94
C TRP A 83 7.74 10.31 2.19
N MET A 84 6.53 10.48 2.73
CA MET A 84 5.56 11.46 2.27
C MET A 84 4.92 12.20 3.44
N ARG A 85 4.51 13.44 3.18
CA ARG A 85 3.64 14.21 4.07
C ARG A 85 2.18 13.85 3.80
N LEU A 86 1.49 13.40 4.85
CA LEU A 86 0.07 13.05 4.81
C LEU A 86 -0.78 14.33 4.78
N VAL A 87 -1.66 14.43 3.77
CA VAL A 87 -2.67 15.49 3.66
C VAL A 87 -3.92 15.09 4.48
N PRO A 88 -4.36 15.88 5.47
CA PRO A 88 -5.51 15.50 6.28
C PRO A 88 -6.79 15.29 5.46
N GLY A 89 -7.58 14.27 5.81
CA GLY A 89 -8.78 13.94 5.06
C GLY A 89 -9.38 12.59 5.44
N ILE A 90 -10.45 12.21 4.75
CA ILE A 90 -11.09 10.89 4.88
C ILE A 90 -10.72 10.09 3.63
N TYR A 91 -10.12 8.93 3.85
CA TYR A 91 -9.53 8.11 2.77
C TYR A 91 -10.09 6.69 2.69
N SER A 92 -10.88 6.29 3.69
CA SER A 92 -11.47 4.94 3.77
C SER A 92 -12.97 5.03 4.06
N PRO A 93 -13.76 4.01 3.66
CA PRO A 93 -15.19 3.91 3.99
C PRO A 93 -15.49 3.89 5.50
N THR A 94 -14.47 3.69 6.34
CA THR A 94 -14.59 3.76 7.79
C THR A 94 -14.69 5.19 8.33
N GLU A 95 -14.65 6.20 7.45
CA GLU A 95 -14.78 7.64 7.75
C GLU A 95 -13.78 8.18 8.78
N LYS A 96 -12.72 7.41 9.06
CA LYS A 96 -11.65 7.81 9.96
C LYS A 96 -10.86 8.94 9.33
N LYS A 97 -10.89 10.11 9.99
CA LYS A 97 -10.10 11.26 9.58
C LYS A 97 -8.61 11.00 9.82
N ALA A 98 -7.84 10.96 8.74
CA ALA A 98 -6.40 10.98 8.81
C ALA A 98 -5.94 12.40 9.16
N VAL A 99 -5.03 12.51 10.12
CA VAL A 99 -4.45 13.77 10.59
C VAL A 99 -3.06 13.98 9.99
N LYS A 100 -2.60 15.23 9.97
CA LYS A 100 -1.28 15.60 9.43
C LYS A 100 -0.19 14.78 10.12
N SER A 101 0.62 14.08 9.32
CA SER A 101 1.70 13.21 9.79
C SER A 101 2.75 13.03 8.70
N ILE A 102 3.91 12.52 9.08
CA ILE A 102 4.89 11.95 8.16
C ILE A 102 4.70 10.44 8.10
N LEU A 103 4.78 9.90 6.88
CA LEU A 103 4.69 8.48 6.59
C LEU A 103 5.94 8.04 5.84
N VAL A 104 6.58 6.98 6.31
CA VAL A 104 7.80 6.40 5.76
C VAL A 104 7.45 5.08 5.08
N ASP A 105 8.12 4.79 3.96
CA ASP A 105 7.92 3.56 3.22
C ASP A 105 8.27 2.32 4.05
N HIS A 106 7.32 1.37 4.14
CA HIS A 106 7.52 0.16 4.94
C HIS A 106 8.64 -0.72 4.37
N LYS A 107 8.73 -0.86 3.04
CA LYS A 107 9.77 -1.69 2.44
C LYS A 107 11.16 -1.11 2.70
N SER A 108 11.33 0.20 2.52
CA SER A 108 12.59 0.87 2.85
C SER A 108 12.96 0.72 4.33
N CYS A 109 12.01 0.87 5.26
CA CYS A 109 12.29 0.61 6.67
C CYS A 109 12.75 -0.84 6.91
N LEU A 110 12.07 -1.82 6.32
CA LEU A 110 12.40 -3.23 6.48
C LEU A 110 13.80 -3.55 5.92
N ASP A 111 14.08 -3.12 4.69
CA ASP A 111 15.35 -3.38 4.02
C ASP A 111 16.51 -2.72 4.78
N THR A 112 16.34 -1.46 5.21
CA THR A 112 17.34 -0.74 6.01
C THR A 112 17.58 -1.40 7.38
N ALA A 113 16.53 -1.88 8.04
CA ALA A 113 16.66 -2.55 9.33
C ALA A 113 17.34 -3.92 9.21
N ILE A 114 17.03 -4.68 8.15
CA ILE A 114 17.73 -5.94 7.86
C ILE A 114 19.22 -5.65 7.60
N ALA A 115 19.54 -4.61 6.83
CA ALA A 115 20.92 -4.24 6.57
C ALA A 115 21.65 -3.82 7.87
N LEU A 116 20.99 -3.04 8.73
CA LEU A 116 21.54 -2.55 10.00
C LEU A 116 21.79 -3.68 11.00
N HIS A 117 20.86 -4.63 11.11
CA HIS A 117 20.91 -5.71 12.10
C HIS A 117 21.46 -7.04 11.54
N GLY A 118 21.77 -7.08 10.25
CA GLY A 118 22.32 -8.23 9.53
C GLY A 118 21.30 -9.28 9.08
N SER A 119 20.14 -9.40 9.73
CA SER A 119 19.06 -10.30 9.30
C SER A 119 17.70 -9.89 9.87
N LEU A 120 16.62 -10.44 9.29
CA LEU A 120 15.28 -10.27 9.83
C LEU A 120 15.16 -10.81 11.27
N THR A 121 15.80 -11.94 11.58
CA THR A 121 15.79 -12.56 12.91
C THR A 121 16.53 -11.68 13.93
N ALA A 122 17.71 -11.16 13.56
CA ALA A 122 18.48 -10.28 14.41
C ALA A 122 17.77 -8.94 14.66
N MET A 123 17.12 -8.36 13.63
CA MET A 123 16.27 -7.18 13.78
C MET A 123 15.13 -7.42 14.77
N ARG A 124 14.39 -8.55 14.63
CA ARG A 124 13.30 -8.90 15.54
C ARG A 124 13.78 -9.06 16.99
N LYS A 125 14.94 -9.71 17.18
CA LYS A 125 15.56 -9.85 18.49
C LYS A 125 15.91 -8.49 19.09
N TYR A 126 16.57 -7.62 18.32
CA TYR A 126 16.90 -6.27 18.77
C TYR A 126 15.67 -5.47 19.22
N VAL A 127 14.59 -5.51 18.43
CA VAL A 127 13.33 -4.83 18.77
C VAL A 127 12.74 -5.40 20.06
N SER A 128 12.69 -6.73 20.21
CA SER A 128 12.21 -7.40 21.42
C SER A 128 13.02 -6.98 22.66
N ASP A 129 14.35 -6.99 22.56
CA ASP A 129 15.26 -6.63 23.66
C ASP A 129 15.14 -5.13 24.02
N MET A 130 14.92 -4.27 23.03
CA MET A 130 14.66 -2.84 23.22
C MET A 130 13.32 -2.59 23.93
N GLU A 131 12.26 -3.32 23.58
CA GLU A 131 10.96 -3.22 24.25
C GLU A 131 11.04 -3.74 25.70
N ALA A 132 11.74 -4.85 25.92
CA ALA A 132 11.96 -5.41 27.26
C ALA A 132 12.72 -4.43 28.17
N ARG A 133 13.79 -3.80 27.67
CA ARG A 133 14.54 -2.77 28.42
C ARG A 133 13.67 -1.58 28.79
N LYS A 134 12.89 -1.03 27.85
CA LYS A 134 11.97 0.08 28.12
C LYS A 134 10.91 -0.27 29.17
N LEU A 135 10.44 -1.51 29.19
CA LEU A 135 9.48 -1.97 30.20
C LEU A 135 10.13 -2.05 31.59
N GLN A 136 11.37 -2.54 31.67
CA GLN A 136 12.13 -2.58 32.92
C GLN A 136 12.40 -1.18 33.47
N GLU A 137 12.85 -0.25 32.63
CA GLU A 137 13.08 1.15 33.01
C GLU A 137 11.83 1.82 33.58
N ARG A 138 10.65 1.61 32.96
CA ARG A 138 9.38 2.15 33.47
C ARG A 138 8.97 1.57 34.82
N ARG A 139 9.21 0.28 35.03
CA ARG A 139 8.95 -0.38 36.32
C ARG A 139 9.87 0.17 37.40
N ALA A 140 11.15 0.38 37.10
CA ALA A 140 12.12 0.97 38.01
C ALA A 140 11.79 2.44 38.35
N ALA A 141 11.24 3.20 37.41
CA ALA A 141 10.85 4.59 37.60
C ALA A 141 9.54 4.80 38.40
N GLY A 142 8.89 3.74 38.89
CA GLY A 142 7.67 3.84 39.72
C GLY A 142 6.46 4.50 39.03
N GLN A 143 6.48 4.64 37.70
CA GLN A 143 5.39 5.32 36.97
C GLN A 143 4.16 4.43 36.89
N GLN A 144 3.12 4.73 37.68
CA GLN A 144 1.78 4.21 37.44
C GLN A 144 1.25 4.75 36.10
N ALA A 145 0.50 3.90 35.39
CA ALA A 145 -0.07 4.23 34.09
C ALA A 145 -1.11 5.36 34.20
N GLY A 146 -0.67 6.61 34.04
CA GLY A 146 -1.58 7.73 33.79
C GLY A 146 -2.34 7.51 32.49
N SER A 147 -3.65 7.32 32.63
CA SER A 147 -4.63 7.23 31.54
C SER A 147 -4.86 8.63 30.96
N ASP A 148 -3.97 9.07 30.06
CA ASP A 148 -4.28 10.15 29.12
C ASP A 148 -3.31 10.11 27.93
N ARG A 149 -3.40 9.04 27.15
CA ARG A 149 -2.77 9.01 25.83
C ARG A 149 -3.84 8.96 24.77
N VAL A 150 -3.92 10.05 24.00
CA VAL A 150 -4.48 10.04 22.64
C VAL A 150 -4.00 8.77 21.97
N GLN A 151 -4.93 7.84 21.75
CA GLN A 151 -4.60 6.54 21.18
C GLN A 151 -4.04 6.82 19.79
N PRO A 152 -2.74 6.53 19.52
CA PRO A 152 -2.24 6.63 18.17
C PRO A 152 -3.10 5.70 17.31
N LEU A 153 -3.51 6.18 16.13
CA LEU A 153 -4.35 5.45 15.16
C LEU A 153 -4.04 3.95 15.24
N GLN A 154 -4.95 3.19 15.86
CA GLN A 154 -4.78 1.75 16.01
C GLN A 154 -4.74 1.17 14.60
N VAL A 155 -3.62 0.50 14.30
CA VAL A 155 -3.44 -0.22 13.05
C VAL A 155 -4.40 -1.39 13.12
N VAL A 156 -5.53 -1.25 12.42
CA VAL A 156 -6.40 -2.38 12.09
C VAL A 156 -5.51 -3.39 11.34
N PRO A 157 -5.61 -4.70 11.63
CA PRO A 157 -4.92 -5.74 10.87
C PRO A 157 -5.09 -5.51 9.36
N ILE A 158 -4.08 -5.89 8.59
CA ILE A 158 -4.22 -5.98 7.13
C ILE A 158 -5.16 -7.15 6.90
N ASP A 159 -6.43 -6.83 6.70
CA ASP A 159 -7.52 -7.79 6.56
C ASP A 159 -7.93 -7.96 5.08
N GLY A 160 -7.15 -7.38 4.16
CA GLY A 160 -7.49 -7.31 2.74
C GLY A 160 -8.72 -6.43 2.46
N ARG A 161 -9.21 -5.66 3.44
CA ARG A 161 -10.38 -4.80 3.32
C ARG A 161 -9.99 -3.33 3.23
N SER A 162 -10.98 -2.52 2.87
CA SER A 162 -10.83 -1.07 2.72
C SER A 162 -10.77 -0.28 4.04
N GLY A 163 -10.55 -0.96 5.17
CA GLY A 163 -10.77 -0.37 6.50
C GLY A 163 -9.61 0.45 7.06
N ASN A 164 -8.37 0.17 6.64
CA ASN A 164 -7.19 0.83 7.17
C ASN A 164 -6.90 2.15 6.42
N PRO A 165 -7.13 3.33 7.02
CA PRO A 165 -6.97 4.60 6.33
C PRO A 165 -5.51 4.84 5.88
N LEU A 166 -4.52 4.29 6.59
CA LEU A 166 -3.11 4.44 6.23
C LEU A 166 -2.75 3.74 4.90
N GLN A 167 -3.55 2.77 4.47
CA GLN A 167 -3.35 2.10 3.19
C GLN A 167 -3.84 2.96 2.02
N PHE A 168 -4.87 3.78 2.25
CA PHE A 168 -5.50 4.59 1.22
C PHE A 168 -4.93 6.01 1.11
N VAL A 169 -4.29 6.53 2.16
CA VAL A 169 -3.68 7.88 2.15
C VAL A 169 -2.46 7.99 1.22
N ALA A 170 -1.80 6.87 0.90
CA ALA A 170 -0.56 6.82 0.14
C ALA A 170 -0.76 6.28 -1.29
N ILE A 171 -1.98 6.30 -1.80
CA ILE A 171 -2.30 5.83 -3.15
C ILE A 171 -3.15 6.82 -3.93
N VAL A 172 -3.12 6.69 -5.24
CA VAL A 172 -4.07 7.34 -6.15
C VAL A 172 -4.46 6.37 -7.26
N ARG A 173 -5.69 6.48 -7.77
CA ARG A 173 -6.04 5.76 -9.01
C ARG A 173 -5.22 6.29 -10.17
N MET A 174 -4.71 5.40 -11.00
CA MET A 174 -3.89 5.76 -12.15
C MET A 174 -4.30 5.00 -13.40
N PRO A 175 -4.66 5.68 -14.50
CA PRO A 175 -4.93 5.02 -15.77
C PRO A 175 -3.62 4.54 -16.40
N ARG A 176 -3.73 3.74 -17.47
CA ARG A 176 -2.66 3.53 -18.42
C ARG A 176 -2.83 4.49 -19.58
N LEU A 177 -1.80 5.26 -19.93
CA LEU A 177 -1.73 6.02 -21.16
C LEU A 177 -1.21 5.11 -22.28
N ASN A 178 -2.01 4.92 -23.32
CA ASN A 178 -1.54 4.33 -24.55
C ASN A 178 -0.69 5.37 -25.32
N LYS A 179 0.59 5.07 -25.56
CA LYS A 179 1.50 5.98 -26.28
C LYS A 179 1.10 6.18 -27.75
N GLU A 180 0.55 5.15 -28.38
CA GLU A 180 0.20 5.20 -29.81
C GLU A 180 -1.10 5.97 -30.02
N SER A 181 -2.15 5.60 -29.28
CA SER A 181 -3.46 6.24 -29.45
C SER A 181 -3.65 7.51 -28.62
N GLN A 182 -2.73 7.82 -27.69
CA GLN A 182 -2.85 8.90 -26.71
C GLN A 182 -4.11 8.82 -25.83
N GLN A 183 -4.70 7.62 -25.72
CA GLN A 183 -5.91 7.37 -24.93
C GLN A 183 -5.60 6.82 -23.54
N LEU A 184 -6.47 7.13 -22.58
CA LEU A 184 -6.40 6.63 -21.21
C LEU A 184 -7.26 5.38 -21.04
N GLU A 185 -6.68 4.35 -20.45
CA GLU A 185 -7.36 3.10 -20.08
C GLU A 185 -7.36 2.94 -18.57
N TRP A 186 -8.54 2.96 -17.94
CA TRP A 186 -8.69 2.91 -16.47
C TRP A 186 -8.83 1.48 -15.91
N GLY A 187 -8.95 0.50 -16.79
CA GLY A 187 -9.32 -0.88 -16.47
C GLY A 187 -10.76 -1.00 -15.97
N PHE A 188 -11.30 -2.22 -16.06
CA PHE A 188 -12.67 -2.53 -15.64
C PHE A 188 -12.75 -3.86 -14.88
N HIS A 189 -13.83 -4.04 -14.13
CA HIS A 189 -14.09 -5.29 -13.39
C HIS A 189 -14.95 -6.23 -14.21
N CYS A 190 -14.82 -7.54 -13.96
CA CYS A 190 -15.64 -8.54 -14.60
C CYS A 190 -16.97 -8.72 -13.86
N VAL A 191 -18.11 -8.53 -14.55
CA VAL A 191 -19.45 -8.77 -13.98
C VAL A 191 -19.69 -10.24 -13.62
N GLY A 192 -19.02 -11.18 -14.31
CA GLY A 192 -19.05 -12.61 -14.00
C GLY A 192 -18.35 -12.99 -12.68
N CYS A 193 -17.50 -12.09 -12.16
CA CYS A 193 -16.70 -12.28 -10.96
C CYS A 193 -17.27 -11.57 -9.72
N GLU A 194 -18.39 -10.84 -9.86
CA GLU A 194 -18.89 -9.88 -8.85
C GLU A 194 -19.05 -10.47 -7.44
N LYS A 195 -19.40 -11.76 -7.34
CA LYS A 195 -19.63 -12.45 -6.06
C LYS A 195 -18.48 -13.37 -5.62
N LEU A 196 -17.37 -13.37 -6.35
CA LEU A 196 -16.28 -14.31 -6.16
C LEU A 196 -15.06 -13.60 -5.58
N SER A 197 -14.41 -14.20 -4.59
CA SER A 197 -13.28 -13.62 -3.85
C SER A 197 -11.99 -14.43 -3.97
N ARG A 198 -11.97 -15.44 -4.85
CA ARG A 198 -10.80 -16.29 -5.08
C ARG A 198 -10.21 -16.04 -6.46
N PRO A 199 -8.89 -16.01 -6.62
CA PRO A 199 -8.25 -16.04 -7.93
C PRO A 199 -8.68 -17.30 -8.71
N PRO A 200 -8.82 -17.24 -10.04
CA PRO A 200 -8.63 -16.07 -10.93
C PRO A 200 -9.85 -15.13 -10.99
N LEU A 201 -10.93 -15.44 -10.27
CA LEU A 201 -12.25 -14.81 -10.33
C LEU A 201 -12.48 -13.72 -9.26
N HIS A 202 -11.43 -13.15 -8.66
CA HIS A 202 -11.59 -12.19 -7.58
C HIS A 202 -12.28 -10.89 -8.08
N TYR A 203 -13.40 -10.48 -7.47
CA TYR A 203 -14.25 -9.36 -7.91
C TYR A 203 -13.53 -8.00 -8.02
N ARG A 204 -12.53 -7.75 -7.17
CA ARG A 204 -11.67 -6.54 -7.23
C ARG A 204 -10.53 -6.59 -8.25
N ARG A 205 -10.40 -7.68 -9.03
CA ARG A 205 -9.43 -7.76 -10.13
C ARG A 205 -9.90 -6.87 -11.28
N GLN A 206 -8.99 -6.06 -11.79
CA GLN A 206 -9.23 -5.19 -12.94
C GLN A 206 -8.55 -5.74 -14.19
N PHE A 207 -9.11 -5.42 -15.34
CA PHE A 207 -8.65 -5.90 -16.63
C PHE A 207 -8.52 -4.74 -17.63
N THR A 208 -7.54 -4.85 -18.53
CA THR A 208 -7.55 -4.16 -19.82
C THR A 208 -8.42 -4.93 -20.80
N THR A 209 -8.77 -4.34 -21.94
CA THR A 209 -9.48 -5.10 -23.00
C THR A 209 -8.66 -6.32 -23.43
N ALA A 210 -7.33 -6.20 -23.49
CA ALA A 210 -6.45 -7.30 -23.85
C ALA A 210 -6.43 -8.39 -22.77
N SER A 211 -6.22 -8.04 -21.50
CA SER A 211 -6.16 -9.03 -20.42
C SER A 211 -7.52 -9.65 -20.11
N PHE A 212 -8.63 -8.98 -20.45
CA PHE A 212 -9.96 -9.52 -20.29
C PHE A 212 -10.27 -10.65 -21.29
N ARG A 213 -9.72 -10.61 -22.51
CA ARG A 213 -9.88 -11.74 -23.45
C ARG A 213 -9.25 -13.02 -22.91
N GLN A 214 -8.04 -12.92 -22.37
CA GLN A 214 -7.36 -14.03 -21.70
C GLN A 214 -8.18 -14.54 -20.50
N HIS A 215 -8.82 -13.64 -19.75
CA HIS A 215 -9.71 -13.99 -18.65
C HIS A 215 -10.93 -14.80 -19.12
N LEU A 216 -11.54 -14.43 -20.26
CA LEU A 216 -12.64 -15.18 -20.86
C LEU A 216 -12.21 -16.56 -21.40
N GLU A 217 -11.01 -16.66 -21.96
CA GLU A 217 -10.44 -17.96 -22.40
C GLU A 217 -10.23 -18.90 -21.20
N GLN A 218 -9.73 -18.36 -20.09
CA GLN A 218 -9.50 -19.10 -18.86
C GLN A 218 -10.82 -19.53 -18.19
N CYS A 219 -11.73 -18.58 -17.97
CA CYS A 219 -12.92 -18.78 -17.13
C CYS A 219 -14.21 -19.08 -17.92
N GLY A 220 -14.15 -19.08 -19.25
CA GLY A 220 -15.31 -19.20 -20.13
C GLY A 220 -16.12 -17.90 -20.24
N GLU A 221 -17.04 -17.89 -21.20
CA GLU A 221 -17.96 -16.79 -21.44
C GLU A 221 -18.82 -16.46 -20.22
N ILE A 222 -19.33 -15.23 -20.17
CA ILE A 222 -20.22 -14.77 -19.12
C ILE A 222 -21.67 -14.94 -19.58
N ARG A 223 -22.45 -15.76 -18.87
CA ARG A 223 -23.89 -15.95 -19.08
C ARG A 223 -24.61 -15.73 -17.76
N ASN A 224 -25.72 -14.97 -17.77
CA ASN A 224 -26.47 -14.62 -16.56
C ASN A 224 -25.57 -14.08 -15.42
N ARG A 225 -24.61 -13.20 -15.77
CA ARG A 225 -23.62 -12.60 -14.86
C ARG A 225 -22.74 -13.64 -14.13
N LYS A 226 -22.50 -14.80 -14.73
CA LYS A 226 -21.59 -15.84 -14.20
C LYS A 226 -20.71 -16.39 -15.31
N HIS A 227 -19.50 -16.81 -14.95
CA HIS A 227 -18.60 -17.53 -15.86
C HIS A 227 -19.08 -18.96 -16.09
N ALA A 228 -19.07 -19.41 -17.34
CA ALA A 228 -19.46 -20.79 -17.71
C ALA A 228 -18.57 -21.86 -17.07
N ARG A 229 -17.32 -21.52 -16.70
CA ARG A 229 -16.38 -22.41 -16.00
C ARG A 229 -16.12 -21.94 -14.55
N ALA A 230 -17.06 -21.23 -13.92
CA ALA A 230 -16.88 -20.73 -12.55
C ALA A 230 -16.70 -21.86 -11.53
N ASP A 231 -17.43 -22.97 -11.71
CA ASP A 231 -17.50 -24.07 -10.73
C ASP A 231 -16.17 -24.82 -10.55
N PHE A 232 -15.23 -24.68 -11.48
CA PHE A 232 -13.88 -25.23 -11.36
C PHE A 232 -12.99 -24.45 -10.36
N TYR A 233 -13.45 -23.29 -9.88
CA TYR A 233 -12.66 -22.36 -9.07
C TYR A 233 -13.34 -21.93 -7.76
N THR A 234 -14.55 -22.42 -7.48
CA THR A 234 -15.27 -22.17 -6.22
C THR A 234 -14.77 -23.05 -5.10
#